data_AF-A0A1C6LHA5-F1
#
_entry.id   AF-A0A1C6LHA5-F1
#
_cell.length_a   1.000
_cell.length_b   1.000
_cell.length_c   1.000
_cell.angle_alpha   90.00
_cell.angle_beta   90.00
_cell.angle_gamma   90.00
#
_symmetry.space_group_name_H-M   'P 1'
#
loop_
_entity.id
_entity.type
_entity.pdbx_description
1 polymer ?
#
loop_
_entity_poly.entity_id
_entity_poly.type
_entity_poly.pdbx_seq_one_letter_code
_entity_poly.pdbx_strand_id
1 'polypeptide(L)'
;MSSGETALRPIDEELLLLTAYLLSSGRGLLEEPQQYGPFRCIDAARRVLVLLRGRGVTNSELQELHGRLEDFMCGPMAPRDLTAFLDEVCGKLTLLLRDSDLIRRGPASPATT
;
A
#
# COMPACT_ATOMS: atom_id res chain seq x y z
N MET A 1 17.51 -2.66 -27.64
CA MET A 1 17.12 -1.96 -26.41
C MET A 1 17.21 -2.98 -25.29
N SER A 2 18.19 -2.84 -24.39
CA SER A 2 18.30 -3.73 -23.24
C SER A 2 17.09 -3.47 -22.37
N SER A 3 16.19 -4.45 -22.25
CA SER A 3 15.15 -4.45 -21.23
C SER A 3 15.88 -4.21 -19.91
N GLY A 4 15.67 -3.04 -19.31
CA GLY A 4 16.25 -2.68 -18.03
C GLY A 4 15.64 -3.58 -16.98
N GLU A 5 16.23 -4.76 -16.79
CA GLU A 5 16.04 -5.57 -15.61
C GLU A 5 16.56 -4.72 -14.45
N THR A 6 15.67 -3.91 -13.90
CA THR A 6 15.97 -3.06 -12.76
C THR A 6 16.23 -4.03 -11.63
N ALA A 7 17.50 -4.26 -11.32
CA ALA A 7 17.87 -5.08 -10.18
C ALA A 7 17.07 -4.60 -8.98
N LEU A 8 16.33 -5.51 -8.35
CA LEU A 8 15.53 -5.18 -7.18
C LEU A 8 16.46 -4.56 -6.15
N ARG A 9 16.20 -3.30 -5.79
CA ARG A 9 16.97 -2.61 -4.76
C ARG A 9 16.85 -3.36 -3.43
N PRO A 10 17.88 -3.29 -2.57
CA PRO A 10 17.76 -3.74 -1.21
C PRO A 10 16.53 -3.13 -0.54
N ILE A 11 15.83 -3.94 0.25
CA ILE A 11 14.55 -3.54 0.83
C ILE A 11 14.67 -2.41 1.85
N ASP A 12 15.79 -2.33 2.54
CA ASP A 12 16.18 -1.20 3.38
C ASP A 12 16.25 0.11 2.58
N GLU A 13 16.80 0.07 1.36
CA GLU A 13 16.79 1.23 0.46
C GLU A 13 15.37 1.61 0.04
N GLU A 14 14.54 0.64 -0.36
CA GLU A 14 13.14 0.90 -0.74
C GLU A 14 12.31 1.47 0.43
N LEU A 15 12.56 1.01 1.66
CA LEU A 15 11.92 1.56 2.86
C LEU A 15 12.40 2.98 3.17
N LEU A 16 13.67 3.29 2.95
CA LEU A 16 14.18 4.66 3.05
C LEU A 16 13.55 5.58 1.99
N LEU A 17 13.38 5.09 0.76
CA LEU A 17 12.71 5.84 -0.30
C LEU A 17 11.23 6.07 -0.01
N LEU A 18 10.52 5.07 0.52
CA LEU A 18 9.13 5.23 0.98
C LEU A 18 9.06 6.23 2.14
N THR A 19 10.04 6.22 3.04
CA THR A 19 10.13 7.19 4.15
C THR A 19 10.33 8.62 3.62
N ALA A 20 11.26 8.82 2.69
CA ALA A 20 11.47 10.10 2.04
C ALA A 20 10.21 10.59 1.30
N TYR A 21 9.49 9.68 0.63
CA TYR A 21 8.22 9.97 -0.01
C TYR A 21 7.16 10.44 0.99
N LEU A 22 6.98 9.75 2.12
CA LEU A 22 5.98 10.11 3.13
C LEU A 22 6.28 11.47 3.79
N LEU A 23 7.56 11.73 4.11
CA LEU A 23 7.98 13.00 4.72
C LEU A 23 7.82 14.19 3.76
N SER A 24 8.27 14.03 2.51
CA SER A 24 8.07 15.06 1.48
C SER A 24 6.59 15.28 1.17
N SER A 25 5.80 14.20 1.15
CA SER A 25 4.34 14.26 0.99
C SER A 25 3.68 15.09 2.09
N GLY A 26 4.02 14.84 3.35
CA GLY A 26 3.49 15.58 4.49
C GLY A 26 3.86 17.06 4.45
N ARG A 27 5.10 17.39 4.10
CA ARG A 27 5.54 18.80 3.95
C ARG A 27 4.83 19.51 2.80
N GLY A 28 4.69 18.84 1.66
CA GLY A 28 4.03 19.40 0.48
C GLY A 28 2.56 19.73 0.75
N LEU A 29 1.85 18.86 1.48
CA LEU A 29 0.43 19.05 1.82
C LEU A 29 0.16 20.29 2.71
N LEU A 30 1.18 20.93 3.29
CA LEU A 30 1.03 22.22 3.96
C LEU A 30 0.79 23.38 2.97
N GLU A 31 1.19 23.22 1.71
CA GLU A 31 1.11 24.25 0.66
C GLU A 31 0.30 23.79 -0.57
N GLU A 32 0.03 22.49 -0.67
CA GLU A 32 -0.72 21.88 -1.77
C GLU A 32 -2.19 21.62 -1.40
N PRO A 33 -3.09 21.39 -2.38
CA PRO A 33 -4.46 20.99 -2.11
C PRO A 33 -4.55 19.76 -1.19
N GLN A 34 -5.30 19.88 -0.10
CA GLN A 34 -5.46 18.80 0.90
C GLN A 34 -6.00 17.50 0.29
N GLN A 35 -6.80 17.59 -0.78
CA GLN A 35 -7.31 16.43 -1.52
C GLN A 35 -6.21 15.53 -2.09
N TYR A 36 -4.96 16.00 -2.22
CA TYR A 36 -3.84 15.17 -2.65
C TYR A 36 -3.38 14.17 -1.59
N GLY A 37 -3.71 14.41 -0.31
CA GLY A 37 -3.35 13.53 0.80
C GLY A 37 -3.82 12.09 0.59
N PRO A 38 -5.12 11.86 0.36
CA PRO A 38 -5.65 10.54 0.03
C PRO A 38 -4.95 9.84 -1.14
N PHE A 39 -4.68 10.55 -2.25
CA PHE A 39 -3.98 9.95 -3.40
C PHE A 39 -2.55 9.53 -3.05
N ARG A 40 -1.85 10.31 -2.21
CA ARG A 40 -0.51 9.97 -1.72
C ARG A 40 -0.53 8.77 -0.77
N CYS A 41 -1.58 8.62 0.04
CA CYS A 41 -1.78 7.43 0.86
C CYS A 41 -2.02 6.18 0.01
N ILE A 42 -2.84 6.28 -1.05
CA ILE A 42 -3.07 5.18 -2.00
C ILE A 42 -1.77 4.79 -2.71
N ASP A 43 -0.99 5.77 -3.16
CA ASP A 43 0.32 5.55 -3.79
C ASP A 43 1.35 4.92 -2.83
N ALA A 44 1.36 5.32 -1.56
CA ALA A 44 2.17 4.65 -0.54
C ALA A 44 1.72 3.19 -0.34
N ALA A 45 0.41 2.94 -0.22
CA ALA A 45 -0.14 1.62 0.01
C ALA A 45 0.19 0.63 -1.12
N ARG A 46 0.04 1.04 -2.39
CA ARG A 46 0.40 0.16 -3.53
C ARG A 46 1.90 -0.18 -3.54
N ARG A 47 2.77 0.79 -3.23
CA ARG A 47 4.23 0.55 -3.14
C ARG A 47 4.55 -0.44 -2.04
N VAL A 48 3.92 -0.35 -0.87
CA VAL A 48 4.07 -1.33 0.22
C VAL A 48 3.70 -2.74 -0.24
N LEU A 49 2.60 -2.91 -0.97
CA LEU A 49 2.19 -4.23 -1.49
C LEU A 49 3.21 -4.81 -2.50
N VAL A 50 3.85 -3.96 -3.32
CA VAL A 50 4.97 -4.38 -4.18
C VAL A 50 6.16 -4.87 -3.33
N LEU A 51 6.51 -4.14 -2.28
CA LEU A 51 7.62 -4.52 -1.38
C LEU A 51 7.32 -5.83 -0.64
N LEU A 52 6.08 -6.05 -0.19
CA LEU A 52 5.66 -7.31 0.43
C LEU A 52 5.77 -8.48 -0.56
N ARG A 53 5.33 -8.30 -1.81
CA ARG A 53 5.48 -9.30 -2.87
C ARG A 53 6.96 -9.64 -3.12
N GLY A 54 7.83 -8.63 -3.17
CA GLY A 54 9.27 -8.81 -3.29
C GLY A 54 9.91 -9.59 -2.15
N ARG A 55 9.27 -9.64 -0.97
CA ARG A 55 9.68 -10.46 0.18
C ARG A 55 9.08 -11.88 0.18
N GLY A 56 8.36 -12.27 -0.86
CA GLY A 56 7.72 -13.59 -0.95
C GLY A 56 6.35 -13.66 -0.26
N VAL A 57 5.75 -12.53 0.13
CA VAL A 57 4.36 -12.51 0.58
C VAL A 57 3.45 -12.67 -0.64
N THR A 58 2.98 -13.90 -0.86
CA THR A 58 2.12 -14.26 -1.98
C THR A 58 0.71 -14.59 -1.48
N ASN A 59 -0.24 -13.70 -1.72
CA ASN A 59 -1.67 -13.92 -1.45
C ASN A 59 -2.47 -13.31 -2.61
N SER A 60 -3.37 -14.07 -3.22
CA SER A 60 -4.13 -13.65 -4.41
C SER A 60 -5.01 -12.44 -4.14
N GLU A 61 -5.64 -12.35 -2.98
CA GLU A 61 -6.49 -11.22 -2.60
C GLU A 61 -5.66 -9.94 -2.38
N LEU A 62 -4.43 -10.03 -1.85
CA LEU A 62 -3.49 -8.90 -1.83
C LEU A 62 -3.12 -8.45 -3.24
N GLN A 63 -2.97 -9.38 -4.19
CA GLN A 63 -2.68 -9.01 -5.59
C GLN A 63 -3.86 -8.33 -6.26
N GLU A 64 -5.08 -8.79 -5.99
CA GLU A 64 -6.29 -8.11 -6.46
C GLU A 64 -6.45 -6.73 -5.83
N LEU A 65 -6.21 -6.60 -4.52
CA LEU A 65 -6.22 -5.31 -3.83
C LEU A 65 -5.19 -4.35 -4.45
N HIS A 66 -3.98 -4.83 -4.70
CA HIS A 66 -2.96 -4.06 -5.40
C HIS A 66 -3.43 -3.62 -6.80
N GLY A 67 -4.02 -4.54 -7.59
CA GLY A 67 -4.59 -4.21 -8.90
C GLY A 67 -5.66 -3.12 -8.84
N ARG A 68 -6.53 -3.14 -7.82
CA ARG A 68 -7.52 -2.08 -7.59
C ARG A 68 -6.88 -0.72 -7.30
N LEU A 69 -5.81 -0.67 -6.51
CA LEU A 69 -5.07 0.56 -6.22
C LEU A 69 -4.35 1.09 -7.49
N GLU A 70 -3.77 0.21 -8.30
CA GLU A 70 -3.15 0.56 -9.58
C GLU A 70 -4.19 1.09 -10.58
N ASP A 71 -5.33 0.43 -10.73
CA ASP A 71 -6.44 0.92 -11.58
C ASP A 71 -6.94 2.30 -11.14
N PHE A 72 -6.93 2.55 -9.83
CA PHE A 72 -7.30 3.84 -9.25
C PHE A 72 -6.33 4.95 -9.65
N MET A 73 -5.04 4.69 -9.52
CA MET A 73 -3.99 5.70 -9.74
C MET A 73 -3.59 5.88 -11.21
N CYS A 74 -3.64 4.81 -12.01
CA CYS A 74 -3.12 4.77 -13.38
C CYS A 74 -4.20 4.53 -14.45
N GLY A 75 -5.44 4.23 -14.06
CA GLY A 75 -6.55 4.05 -14.99
C GLY A 75 -7.07 5.37 -15.59
N PRO A 76 -8.11 5.31 -16.43
CA PRO A 76 -8.68 6.48 -17.10
C PRO A 76 -9.05 7.60 -16.12
N MET A 77 -8.81 8.86 -16.51
CA MET A 77 -9.24 10.03 -15.76
C MET A 77 -10.76 10.22 -15.91
N ALA A 78 -11.51 9.46 -15.14
CA ALA A 78 -12.94 9.66 -14.93
C ALA A 78 -13.17 10.30 -13.55
N PRO A 79 -14.29 11.01 -13.32
CA PRO A 79 -14.71 11.36 -11.97
C PRO A 79 -14.84 10.07 -11.14
N ARG A 80 -14.16 10.01 -10.00
CA ARG A 80 -14.21 8.87 -9.08
C ARG A 80 -14.66 9.34 -7.71
N ASP A 81 -15.53 8.55 -7.10
CA ASP A 81 -15.85 8.72 -5.69
C ASP A 81 -14.70 8.16 -4.84
N LEU A 82 -13.83 9.07 -4.40
CA LEU A 82 -12.66 8.74 -3.60
C LEU A 82 -13.05 8.16 -2.24
N THR A 83 -14.16 8.63 -1.63
CA THR A 83 -14.62 8.14 -0.33
C THR A 83 -15.08 6.70 -0.45
N ALA A 84 -15.99 6.41 -1.39
CA ALA A 84 -16.48 5.06 -1.61
C ALA A 84 -15.35 4.08 -1.97
N PHE A 85 -14.37 4.54 -2.77
CA PHE A 85 -13.20 3.73 -3.10
C PHE A 85 -12.34 3.42 -1.88
N LEU A 86 -12.07 4.40 -1.01
CA LEU A 86 -11.30 4.19 0.22
C LEU A 86 -12.03 3.24 1.18
N ASP A 87 -13.35 3.36 1.32
CA ASP A 87 -14.16 2.45 2.12
C ASP A 87 -14.09 1.01 1.59
N GLU A 88 -14.18 0.84 0.26
CA GLU A 88 -14.04 -0.47 -0.42
C GLU A 88 -12.69 -1.12 -0.10
N VAL A 89 -11.58 -0.43 -0.34
CA VAL A 89 -10.24 -1.02 -0.18
C VAL A 89 -9.86 -1.25 1.28
N CYS A 90 -10.31 -0.37 2.19
CA CYS A 90 -10.18 -0.57 3.64
C CYS A 90 -10.98 -1.79 4.11
N GLY A 91 -12.21 -1.94 3.63
CA GLY A 91 -13.06 -3.10 3.91
C GLY A 91 -12.43 -4.39 3.41
N LYS A 92 -11.97 -4.43 2.15
CA LYS A 92 -11.30 -5.60 1.56
C LYS A 92 -10.05 -5.99 2.34
N LEU A 93 -9.19 -5.02 2.66
CA LEU A 93 -7.99 -5.30 3.46
C LEU A 93 -8.35 -5.82 4.86
N THR A 94 -9.35 -5.24 5.52
CA THR A 94 -9.79 -5.67 6.85
C THR A 94 -10.28 -7.12 6.85
N LEU A 95 -11.11 -7.49 5.88
CA LEU A 95 -11.59 -8.87 5.72
C LEU A 95 -10.42 -9.84 5.49
N LEU A 96 -9.51 -9.47 4.58
CA LEU A 96 -8.32 -10.25 4.29
C LEU A 96 -7.42 -10.44 5.52
N LEU A 97 -7.18 -9.39 6.30
CA LEU A 97 -6.38 -9.48 7.52
C LEU A 97 -7.05 -10.34 8.61
N ARG A 98 -8.38 -10.39 8.64
CA ARG A 98 -9.14 -11.22 9.57
C ARG A 98 -9.07 -12.70 9.20
N ASP A 99 -9.18 -12.99 7.90
CA ASP A 99 -9.42 -14.32 7.36
C ASP A 99 -8.13 -15.02 6.85
N SER A 100 -6.97 -14.38 7.00
CA SER A 100 -5.66 -14.91 6.58
C SER A 100 -4.61 -14.91 7.70
N ASP A 101 -3.55 -15.69 7.49
CA ASP A 101 -2.38 -15.73 8.37
C ASP A 101 -1.32 -14.66 8.01
N LEU A 102 -1.70 -13.63 7.24
CA LEU A 102 -0.79 -12.55 6.81
C LEU A 102 -0.21 -11.76 7.97
N ILE A 103 -0.92 -11.70 9.10
CA ILE A 103 -0.42 -11.16 10.36
C ILE A 103 -0.36 -12.31 11.36
N ARG A 104 0.86 -12.67 11.79
CA ARG A 104 1.01 -13.60 12.92
C ARG A 104 0.35 -12.99 14.15
N ARG A 105 -0.70 -13.64 14.64
CA ARG A 105 -1.18 -13.40 16.00
C ARG A 105 -0.12 -13.97 16.93
N GLY A 106 0.52 -13.11 17.72
CA GLY A 106 1.41 -13.57 18.79
C GLY A 106 0.65 -14.50 19.75
N PRO A 107 1.35 -15.33 20.55
CA PRO A 107 0.66 -16.10 21.58
C PRO A 107 -0.14 -15.15 22.47
N ALA A 108 -1.38 -15.50 22.78
CA ALA A 108 -2.15 -14.79 23.80
C ALA A 108 -1.27 -14.68 25.05
N SER A 109 -1.11 -13.46 25.58
CA SER A 109 -0.34 -13.22 26.81
C SER A 109 -0.80 -14.22 27.87
N PRO A 110 0.10 -14.96 28.54
CA PRO A 110 -0.32 -15.83 29.61
C PRO A 110 -1.02 -14.98 30.66
N ALA A 111 -2.24 -15.39 31.04
CA ALA A 111 -2.97 -14.76 32.12
C ALA A 111 -2.07 -14.75 33.35
N THR A 112 -1.81 -13.56 33.89
CA THR A 112 -1.10 -13.38 35.15
C THR A 112 -1.94 -14.02 36.25
N THR A 113 -1.47 -15.15 36.79
CA THR A 113 -2.00 -15.78 38.01
C THR A 113 -1.53 -15.00 39.23
#